data_AF-A0A560B1I0-F1
#
_entry.id   AF-A0A560B1I0-F1
#
_cell.length_a   1.000
_cell.length_b   1.000
_cell.length_c   1.000
_cell.angle_alpha   90.00
_cell.angle_beta   90.00
_cell.angle_gamma   90.00
#
_symmetry.space_group_name_H-M   'P 1'
#
loop_
_entity.id
_entity.type
_entity.pdbx_description
1 polymer ?
#
loop_
_entity_poly.entity_id
_entity_poly.type
_entity_poly.pdbx_seq_one_letter_code
_entity_poly.pdbx_strand_id
1 'polypeptide(L)'
;MSVSSNGNKEWMASMDLFIEHPVLGDLSEEQINDYLRDINAADEIRHRLGASYGAAGQALGFLDFGAQIWRCTNHHFGFIDHQRQQNERLQIIPANTMAPDSSLRNARIKVTLDKLRVAKYPGGGEHTILFDFFGRNQVDKETEDLHYNSTYRVRDGDSAGINGYPIFVNLTVGNDGVAFRCSTVNVQSDLDERLASVFDSDVFRQGLTLTTNAQPALRPFVEMANGVVKNILARNKSRRVQDFSLGLDFAPSATAAKLREGSYVVVQAPEDRWSWSQWSYDQQSARVARSETKPGDVDTPIYNYIIFSIARMS
;
A
#
# COMPACT_ATOMS: atom_id res chain seq x y z
N MET A 1 22.58 -24.12 17.89
CA MET A 1 21.81 -23.34 16.89
C MET A 1 20.64 -22.71 17.62
N SER A 2 20.77 -21.46 18.05
CA SER A 2 19.65 -20.68 18.58
C SER A 2 19.14 -19.77 17.47
N VAL A 3 17.95 -20.05 16.96
CA VAL A 3 17.21 -19.11 16.11
C VAL A 3 16.88 -17.90 17.01
N SER A 4 17.24 -16.71 16.57
CA SER A 4 16.96 -15.45 17.28
C SER A 4 15.45 -15.33 17.53
N SER A 5 15.03 -15.53 18.79
CA SER A 5 13.62 -15.49 19.19
C SER A 5 13.01 -14.08 19.22
N ASN A 6 13.83 -13.04 19.01
CA ASN A 6 13.39 -11.64 19.10
C ASN A 6 12.81 -11.10 17.80
N GLY A 7 13.39 -11.43 16.63
CA GLY A 7 12.84 -11.00 15.33
C GLY A 7 11.45 -11.57 15.02
N ASN A 8 11.14 -12.77 15.51
CA ASN A 8 9.78 -13.33 15.41
C ASN A 8 8.78 -12.60 16.31
N LYS A 9 9.20 -12.03 17.45
CA LYS A 9 8.28 -11.35 18.38
C LYS A 9 7.84 -9.99 17.87
N GLU A 10 8.69 -9.25 17.18
CA GLU A 10 8.35 -7.94 16.62
C GLU A 10 7.49 -8.07 15.36
N TRP A 11 7.78 -9.06 14.50
CA TRP A 11 6.87 -9.41 13.41
C TRP A 11 5.50 -9.86 13.93
N MET A 12 5.46 -10.65 15.00
CA MET A 12 4.20 -11.02 15.69
C MET A 12 3.51 -9.82 16.37
N ALA A 13 4.25 -8.91 17.01
CA ALA A 13 3.67 -7.71 17.62
C ALA A 13 3.13 -6.74 16.56
N SER A 14 3.77 -6.68 15.39
CA SER A 14 3.21 -6.03 14.21
C SER A 14 1.91 -6.74 13.86
N MET A 15 1.90 -8.07 13.65
CA MET A 15 0.68 -8.87 13.38
C MET A 15 -0.43 -8.62 14.41
N ASP A 16 -0.10 -8.46 15.69
CA ASP A 16 -1.05 -8.18 16.76
C ASP A 16 -1.76 -6.84 16.56
N LEU A 17 -1.06 -5.77 16.13
CA LEU A 17 -1.69 -4.49 15.75
C LEU A 17 -2.69 -4.61 14.59
N PHE A 18 -2.50 -5.60 13.72
CA PHE A 18 -3.39 -5.81 12.57
C PHE A 18 -4.59 -6.68 12.92
N ILE A 19 -4.44 -7.61 13.87
CA ILE A 19 -5.57 -8.38 14.43
C ILE A 19 -6.44 -7.47 15.32
N GLU A 20 -5.82 -6.59 16.11
CA GLU A 20 -6.53 -5.66 17.01
C GLU A 20 -7.34 -4.59 16.25
N HIS A 21 -6.86 -4.19 15.07
CA HIS A 21 -7.49 -3.14 14.27
C HIS A 21 -7.66 -3.61 12.82
N PRO A 22 -8.76 -4.31 12.47
CA PRO A 22 -8.97 -4.81 11.11
C PRO A 22 -9.13 -3.66 10.09
N VAL A 23 -8.94 -3.99 8.81
CA VAL A 23 -9.28 -3.06 7.73
C VAL A 23 -10.77 -2.77 7.72
N LEU A 24 -11.14 -1.56 7.30
CA LEU A 24 -12.51 -1.10 7.30
C LEU A 24 -13.45 -2.03 6.50
N GLY A 25 -12.95 -2.64 5.43
CA GLY A 25 -13.69 -3.60 4.61
C GLY A 25 -14.08 -4.89 5.33
N ASP A 26 -13.39 -5.27 6.41
CA ASP A 26 -13.66 -6.48 7.20
C ASP A 26 -14.64 -6.24 8.35
N LEU A 27 -15.00 -4.99 8.64
CA LEU A 27 -15.92 -4.65 9.71
C LEU A 27 -17.37 -5.06 9.38
N SER A 28 -18.16 -5.29 10.42
CA SER A 28 -19.60 -5.49 10.25
C SER A 28 -20.28 -4.23 9.71
N GLU A 29 -21.44 -4.38 9.08
CA GLU A 29 -22.20 -3.24 8.57
C GLU A 29 -22.58 -2.23 9.65
N GLU A 30 -22.85 -2.71 10.87
CA GLU A 30 -23.13 -1.85 12.02
C GLU A 30 -21.91 -1.01 12.38
N GLN A 31 -20.74 -1.64 12.48
CA GLN A 31 -19.48 -0.97 12.79
C GLN A 31 -19.07 0.03 11.69
N ILE A 32 -19.31 -0.29 10.42
CA ILE A 32 -19.07 0.63 9.29
C ILE A 32 -20.01 1.83 9.38
N ASN A 33 -21.30 1.62 9.64
CA ASN A 33 -22.27 2.71 9.78
C ASN A 33 -21.93 3.63 10.96
N ASP A 34 -21.50 3.07 12.09
CA ASP A 34 -21.06 3.85 13.25
C ASP A 34 -19.81 4.67 12.93
N TYR A 35 -18.82 4.07 12.27
CA TYR A 35 -17.65 4.79 11.78
C TYR A 35 -18.02 5.94 10.83
N LEU A 36 -18.88 5.69 9.84
CA LEU A 36 -19.32 6.72 8.89
C LEU A 36 -20.07 7.86 9.60
N ARG A 37 -20.84 7.58 10.65
CA ARG A 37 -21.45 8.63 11.49
C ARG A 37 -20.40 9.43 12.24
N ASP A 38 -19.40 8.77 12.81
CA ASP A 38 -18.33 9.41 13.60
C ASP A 38 -17.46 10.39 12.79
N ILE A 39 -17.30 10.13 11.49
CA ILE A 39 -16.58 10.99 10.54
C ILE A 39 -17.51 11.96 9.78
N ASN A 40 -18.78 12.07 10.16
CA ASN A 40 -19.81 12.91 9.50
C ASN A 40 -20.07 12.54 8.02
N ALA A 41 -19.85 11.29 7.62
CA ALA A 41 -20.10 10.74 6.29
C ALA A 41 -21.37 9.88 6.24
N ALA A 42 -22.39 10.24 7.03
CA ALA A 42 -23.63 9.47 7.12
C ALA A 42 -24.49 9.51 5.85
N ASP A 43 -24.22 10.43 4.93
CA ASP A 43 -24.78 10.49 3.60
C ASP A 43 -24.32 9.31 2.72
N GLU A 44 -23.10 8.80 2.92
CA GLU A 44 -22.62 7.57 2.27
C GLU A 44 -23.45 6.33 2.68
N ILE A 45 -24.10 6.37 3.85
CA ILE A 45 -25.06 5.34 4.32
C ILE A 45 -26.36 5.41 3.50
N ARG A 46 -26.78 6.60 3.04
CA ARG A 46 -28.09 6.80 2.38
C ARG A 46 -28.10 6.32 0.93
N HIS A 47 -26.97 6.38 0.23
CA HIS A 47 -26.83 5.83 -1.12
C HIS A 47 -27.18 4.33 -1.19
N ARG A 48 -27.04 3.60 -0.07
CA ARG A 48 -27.35 2.17 0.11
C ARG A 48 -28.85 1.83 0.15
N LEU A 49 -29.68 2.70 0.74
CA LEU A 49 -31.11 2.40 0.98
C LEU A 49 -32.01 2.73 -0.21
N GLY A 50 -31.55 3.56 -1.14
CA GLY A 50 -32.27 3.90 -2.38
C GLY A 50 -32.18 2.86 -3.50
N ALA A 51 -31.15 2.00 -3.48
CA ALA A 51 -30.92 1.00 -4.52
C ALA A 51 -31.55 -0.38 -4.23
N SER A 52 -32.04 -0.60 -3.00
CA SER A 52 -32.62 -1.90 -2.59
C SER A 52 -34.14 -2.01 -2.75
N TYR A 53 -34.82 -0.94 -3.17
CA TYR A 53 -36.28 -0.92 -3.41
C TYR A 53 -36.63 -0.10 -4.66
N GLY A 54 -36.13 -0.51 -5.82
CA GLY A 54 -36.53 0.14 -7.08
C GLY A 54 -35.83 -0.47 -8.28
N ALA A 55 -36.58 -1.21 -9.09
CA ALA A 55 -36.12 -1.75 -10.35
C ALA A 55 -35.51 -0.68 -11.27
N ALA A 56 -34.21 -0.75 -11.57
CA ALA A 56 -33.60 -0.14 -12.75
C ALA A 56 -32.17 -0.64 -13.01
N GLY A 57 -31.97 -1.26 -14.18
CA GLY A 57 -30.74 -1.23 -15.00
C GLY A 57 -29.40 -1.70 -14.40
N GLN A 58 -28.77 -2.65 -15.08
CA GLN A 58 -27.36 -3.10 -14.89
C GLN A 58 -26.30 -1.97 -14.87
N ALA A 59 -26.67 -0.72 -15.18
CA ALA A 59 -25.80 0.46 -15.11
C ALA A 59 -25.70 1.09 -13.70
N LEU A 60 -26.67 0.89 -12.80
CA LEU A 60 -26.64 1.51 -11.45
C LEU A 60 -25.75 0.75 -10.45
N GLY A 61 -25.58 -0.57 -10.61
CA GLY A 61 -24.69 -1.36 -9.76
C GLY A 61 -23.21 -1.01 -9.90
N PHE A 62 -22.80 -0.42 -11.02
CA PHE A 62 -21.43 0.05 -11.26
C PHE A 62 -21.16 1.42 -10.59
N LEU A 63 -22.19 2.28 -10.50
CA LEU A 63 -22.11 3.57 -9.82
C LEU A 63 -22.07 3.41 -8.29
N ASP A 64 -22.77 2.41 -7.76
CA ASP A 64 -22.82 2.12 -6.31
C ASP A 64 -21.53 1.43 -5.81
N PHE A 65 -20.91 0.57 -6.64
CA PHE A 65 -19.65 -0.09 -6.27
C PHE A 65 -18.45 0.88 -6.29
N GLY A 66 -18.44 1.88 -7.17
CA GLY A 66 -17.41 2.92 -7.21
C GLY A 66 -17.37 3.78 -5.94
N ALA A 67 -18.51 3.93 -5.25
CA ALA A 67 -18.63 4.77 -4.05
C ALA A 67 -17.96 4.18 -2.80
N GLN A 68 -17.77 2.84 -2.75
CA GLN A 68 -17.27 2.14 -1.56
C GLN A 68 -16.11 1.18 -1.86
N ILE A 69 -15.26 1.51 -2.84
CA ILE A 69 -14.09 0.69 -3.19
C ILE A 69 -13.12 0.45 -2.02
N TRP A 70 -13.13 1.33 -1.01
CA TRP A 70 -12.38 1.19 0.24
C TRP A 70 -12.81 -0.02 1.08
N ARG A 71 -13.93 -0.67 0.74
CA ARG A 71 -14.37 -1.94 1.33
C ARG A 71 -13.67 -3.17 0.77
N CYS A 72 -13.01 -3.03 -0.39
CA CYS A 72 -12.31 -4.16 -0.98
C CYS A 72 -11.08 -4.49 -0.14
N THR A 73 -10.95 -5.72 0.34
CA THR A 73 -9.78 -6.15 1.13
C THR A 73 -8.77 -6.92 0.29
N ASN A 74 -9.18 -7.37 -0.89
CA ASN A 74 -8.33 -8.02 -1.88
C ASN A 74 -7.40 -7.04 -2.60
N HIS A 75 -6.20 -7.51 -2.92
CA HIS A 75 -5.19 -6.76 -3.65
C HIS A 75 -4.63 -7.56 -4.81
N HIS A 76 -4.40 -6.87 -5.93
CA HIS A 76 -3.78 -7.42 -7.14
C HIS A 76 -2.38 -6.86 -7.29
N PHE A 77 -1.42 -7.72 -7.67
CA PHE A 77 0.00 -7.36 -7.80
C PHE A 77 0.47 -7.41 -9.25
N GLY A 78 0.84 -6.25 -9.77
CA GLY A 78 1.36 -6.05 -11.13
C GLY A 78 2.81 -5.59 -11.11
N PHE A 79 3.47 -5.69 -12.26
CA PHE A 79 4.85 -5.32 -12.45
C PHE A 79 5.05 -4.56 -13.76
N ILE A 80 5.91 -3.54 -13.73
CA ILE A 80 6.33 -2.72 -14.86
C ILE A 80 7.84 -2.91 -15.05
N ASP A 81 8.23 -3.44 -16.23
CA ASP A 81 9.64 -3.63 -16.59
C ASP A 81 10.20 -2.36 -17.26
N HIS A 82 11.09 -1.65 -16.57
CA HIS A 82 11.72 -0.43 -17.09
C HIS A 82 12.75 -0.68 -18.19
N GLN A 83 13.27 -1.91 -18.32
CA GLN A 83 14.38 -2.19 -19.24
C GLN A 83 13.91 -2.47 -20.68
N ARG A 84 12.61 -2.67 -20.90
CA ARG A 84 12.12 -3.31 -22.13
C ARG A 84 11.35 -2.44 -23.10
N GLN A 85 11.00 -1.18 -22.78
CA GLN A 85 10.04 -0.45 -23.62
C GLN A 85 10.35 1.05 -23.73
N GLN A 86 10.52 1.52 -24.98
CA GLN A 86 10.56 2.95 -25.37
C GLN A 86 9.16 3.49 -25.72
N ASN A 87 8.10 2.86 -25.19
CA ASN A 87 6.72 3.24 -25.49
C ASN A 87 6.17 4.16 -24.40
N GLU A 88 5.38 5.16 -24.81
CA GLU A 88 4.68 6.07 -23.89
C GLU A 88 3.75 5.34 -22.90
N ARG A 89 3.26 4.16 -23.30
CA ARG A 89 2.50 3.23 -22.45
C ARG A 89 3.29 1.95 -22.24
N LEU A 90 3.61 1.67 -20.97
CA LEU A 90 4.26 0.44 -20.56
C LEU A 90 3.21 -0.61 -20.19
N GLN A 91 3.43 -1.85 -20.61
CA GLN A 91 2.58 -2.95 -20.19
C GLN A 91 2.75 -3.23 -18.68
N ILE A 92 1.64 -3.43 -17.97
CA ILE A 92 1.65 -3.98 -16.62
C ILE A 92 1.34 -5.47 -16.73
N ILE A 93 2.23 -6.32 -16.21
CA ILE A 93 2.04 -7.78 -16.18
C ILE A 93 1.81 -8.27 -14.75
N PRO A 94 1.14 -9.41 -14.52
CA PRO A 94 1.03 -9.98 -13.19
C PRO A 94 2.41 -10.28 -12.59
N ALA A 95 2.66 -9.85 -11.35
CA ALA A 95 3.99 -9.93 -10.71
C ALA A 95 4.49 -11.37 -10.48
N ASN A 96 3.59 -12.36 -10.50
CA ASN A 96 3.90 -13.79 -10.40
C ASN A 96 4.31 -14.43 -11.74
N THR A 97 4.12 -13.75 -12.87
CA THR A 97 4.37 -14.30 -14.22
C THR A 97 5.74 -13.92 -14.80
N MET A 98 6.43 -12.95 -14.20
CA MET A 98 7.74 -12.51 -14.66
C MET A 98 8.86 -13.47 -14.21
N ALA A 99 10.03 -13.38 -14.86
CA ALA A 99 11.23 -14.07 -14.37
C ALA A 99 11.87 -13.29 -13.21
N PRO A 100 12.25 -13.95 -12.10
CA PRO A 100 12.99 -13.30 -11.01
C PRO A 100 14.41 -12.94 -11.43
N ASP A 101 14.95 -11.84 -10.89
CA ASP A 101 16.35 -11.45 -11.07
C ASP A 101 17.22 -12.01 -9.95
N SER A 102 17.75 -13.22 -10.14
CA SER A 102 18.59 -13.90 -9.15
C SER A 102 19.88 -13.15 -8.79
N SER A 103 20.29 -12.15 -9.59
CA SER A 103 21.48 -11.34 -9.28
C SER A 103 21.23 -10.33 -8.14
N LEU A 104 19.99 -10.19 -7.67
CA LEU A 104 19.65 -9.41 -6.48
C LEU A 104 19.88 -10.16 -5.16
N ARG A 105 20.19 -11.46 -5.17
CA ARG A 105 20.49 -12.20 -3.93
C ARG A 105 21.68 -11.59 -3.22
N ASN A 106 21.51 -11.24 -1.95
CA ASN A 106 22.52 -10.55 -1.13
C ASN A 106 22.96 -9.19 -1.69
N ALA A 107 22.23 -8.65 -2.68
CA ALA A 107 22.46 -7.31 -3.18
C ALA A 107 21.77 -6.30 -2.26
N ARG A 108 22.18 -5.03 -2.40
CA ARG A 108 21.49 -3.91 -1.79
C ARG A 108 20.55 -3.27 -2.78
N ILE A 109 19.35 -2.95 -2.32
CA ILE A 109 18.33 -2.28 -3.12
C ILE A 109 17.87 -0.98 -2.46
N LYS A 110 17.33 -0.11 -3.29
CA LYS A 110 16.54 1.04 -2.90
C LYS A 110 15.08 0.75 -3.22
N VAL A 111 14.20 1.09 -2.28
CA VAL A 111 12.75 1.04 -2.43
C VAL A 111 12.22 2.46 -2.41
N THR A 112 11.43 2.84 -3.42
CA THR A 112 10.81 4.18 -3.50
C THR A 112 9.30 4.09 -3.62
N LEU A 113 8.58 5.05 -3.05
CA LEU A 113 7.17 5.28 -3.29
C LEU A 113 7.01 6.23 -4.48
N ASP A 114 6.44 5.71 -5.55
CA ASP A 114 6.30 6.47 -6.80
C ASP A 114 4.90 7.02 -6.99
N LYS A 115 3.89 6.33 -6.46
CA LYS A 115 2.49 6.78 -6.54
C LYS A 115 1.68 6.25 -5.37
N LEU A 116 0.81 7.11 -4.84
CA LEU A 116 -0.28 6.74 -3.95
C LEU A 116 -1.56 7.37 -4.51
N ARG A 117 -2.41 6.56 -5.16
CA ARG A 117 -3.69 6.99 -5.70
C ARG A 117 -4.81 6.68 -4.72
N VAL A 118 -5.68 7.67 -4.53
CA VAL A 118 -6.95 7.54 -3.81
C VAL A 118 -8.07 7.75 -4.81
N ALA A 119 -8.67 6.67 -5.27
CA ALA A 119 -9.89 6.79 -6.06
C ALA A 119 -11.06 7.21 -5.14
N LYS A 120 -11.17 6.61 -3.95
CA LYS A 120 -12.16 6.98 -2.93
C LYS A 120 -11.78 6.39 -1.56
N TYR A 121 -11.69 7.23 -0.55
CA TYR A 121 -11.65 6.83 0.87
C TYR A 121 -12.97 7.23 1.56
N PRO A 122 -13.30 6.64 2.73
CA PRO A 122 -14.52 7.01 3.45
C PRO A 122 -14.52 8.48 3.85
N GLY A 123 -15.66 9.14 3.68
CA GLY A 123 -15.77 10.59 3.81
C GLY A 123 -15.59 11.28 2.46
N GLY A 124 -15.93 12.57 2.40
CA GLY A 124 -15.82 13.36 1.18
C GLY A 124 -14.62 14.30 1.18
N GLY A 125 -14.00 14.48 0.01
CA GLY A 125 -13.07 15.59 -0.23
C GLY A 125 -11.61 15.20 -0.09
N GLU A 126 -10.88 15.91 0.77
CA GLU A 126 -9.45 15.72 1.03
C GLU A 126 -9.26 14.82 2.26
N HIS A 127 -8.37 13.84 2.14
CA HIS A 127 -8.06 12.88 3.18
C HIS A 127 -6.63 13.06 3.65
N THR A 128 -6.41 12.97 4.96
CA THR A 128 -5.08 12.76 5.53
C THR A 128 -4.85 11.25 5.63
N ILE A 129 -3.83 10.76 4.92
CA ILE A 129 -3.51 9.34 4.82
C ILE A 129 -2.19 9.10 5.50
N LEU A 130 -2.22 8.32 6.58
CA LEU A 130 -1.00 7.73 7.13
C LEU A 130 -0.65 6.51 6.27
N PHE A 131 0.44 6.63 5.53
CA PHE A 131 1.05 5.55 4.79
C PHE A 131 2.07 4.86 5.69
N ASP A 132 1.94 3.55 5.81
CA ASP A 132 2.73 2.72 6.70
C ASP A 132 3.33 1.56 5.91
N PHE A 133 4.66 1.46 5.88
CA PHE A 133 5.39 0.49 5.08
C PHE A 133 6.47 -0.20 5.88
N PHE A 134 6.39 -1.52 5.96
CA PHE A 134 7.30 -2.37 6.69
C PHE A 134 8.13 -3.22 5.73
N GLY A 135 9.37 -3.46 6.11
CA GLY A 135 10.26 -4.38 5.44
C GLY A 135 11.18 -5.08 6.43
N ARG A 136 11.97 -6.03 5.94
CA ARG A 136 12.99 -6.70 6.74
C ARG A 136 14.34 -6.61 6.05
N ASN A 137 15.30 -6.03 6.73
CA ASN A 137 16.69 -5.98 6.32
C ASN A 137 17.38 -7.27 6.72
N GLN A 138 17.96 -8.00 5.76
CA GLN A 138 18.67 -9.26 6.03
C GLN A 138 20.17 -9.01 5.99
N VAL A 139 20.74 -8.59 7.11
CA VAL A 139 22.19 -8.31 7.25
C VAL A 139 22.84 -9.48 7.99
N ASP A 140 23.84 -10.09 7.37
CA ASP A 140 24.56 -11.26 7.90
C ASP A 140 23.63 -12.43 8.31
N LYS A 141 23.60 -12.77 9.61
CA LYS A 141 22.77 -13.82 10.22
C LYS A 141 21.62 -13.24 11.04
N GLU A 142 21.41 -11.94 10.96
CA GLU A 142 20.37 -11.22 11.69
C GLU A 142 19.32 -10.67 10.71
N THR A 143 18.12 -10.49 11.24
CA THR A 143 17.03 -9.84 10.51
C THR A 143 16.62 -8.65 11.35
N GLU A 144 16.60 -7.49 10.72
CA GLU A 144 16.26 -6.22 11.33
C GLU A 144 14.97 -5.71 10.69
N ASP A 145 13.95 -5.47 11.52
CA ASP A 145 12.68 -4.93 11.07
C ASP A 145 12.83 -3.45 10.74
N LEU A 146 12.24 -3.06 9.61
CA LEU A 146 12.26 -1.69 9.12
C LEU A 146 10.84 -1.16 9.04
N HIS A 147 10.71 0.12 9.35
CA HIS A 147 9.43 0.78 9.42
C HIS A 147 9.54 2.18 8.82
N TYR A 148 8.74 2.44 7.79
CA TYR A 148 8.60 3.75 7.16
C TYR A 148 7.16 4.24 7.35
N ASN A 149 7.02 5.45 7.86
CA ASN A 149 5.74 6.13 8.01
C ASN A 149 5.80 7.52 7.42
N SER A 150 4.73 7.92 6.75
CA SER A 150 4.59 9.26 6.20
C SER A 150 3.12 9.62 6.09
N THR A 151 2.81 10.92 6.13
CA THR A 151 1.45 11.40 5.91
C THR A 151 1.31 12.07 4.55
N TYR A 152 0.19 11.83 3.90
CA TYR A 152 -0.14 12.42 2.60
C TYR A 152 -1.55 13.00 2.64
N ARG A 153 -1.70 14.21 2.10
CA ARG A 153 -3.02 14.79 1.83
C ARG A 153 -3.42 14.53 0.39
N VAL A 154 -4.55 13.86 0.20
CA VAL A 154 -5.00 13.41 -1.14
C VAL A 154 -6.50 13.58 -1.26
N ARG A 155 -6.97 14.11 -2.39
CA ARG A 155 -8.40 14.19 -2.69
C ARG A 155 -8.91 12.92 -3.36
N ASP A 156 -10.19 12.64 -3.18
CA ASP A 156 -10.89 11.61 -3.94
C ASP A 156 -10.66 11.79 -5.44
N GLY A 157 -10.30 10.70 -6.11
CA GLY A 157 -10.00 10.66 -7.53
C GLY A 157 -8.58 11.11 -7.91
N ASP A 158 -7.76 11.55 -6.96
CA ASP A 158 -6.42 12.11 -7.22
C ASP A 158 -5.29 11.21 -6.67
N SER A 159 -4.07 11.72 -6.63
CA SER A 159 -2.89 11.05 -6.07
C SER A 159 -2.07 12.01 -5.22
N ALA A 160 -1.35 11.46 -4.24
CA ALA A 160 -0.38 12.23 -3.48
C ALA A 160 0.67 12.86 -4.43
N GLY A 161 1.13 14.06 -4.11
CA GLY A 161 2.19 14.78 -4.82
C GLY A 161 3.58 14.20 -4.57
N ILE A 162 3.74 12.89 -4.83
CA ILE A 162 4.97 12.13 -4.64
C ILE A 162 5.41 11.50 -5.96
N ASN A 163 6.73 11.38 -6.12
CA ASN A 163 7.35 10.68 -7.23
C ASN A 163 8.76 10.26 -6.82
N GLY A 164 9.04 8.95 -6.78
CA GLY A 164 10.35 8.41 -6.42
C GLY A 164 10.80 8.70 -4.99
N TYR A 165 9.88 8.88 -4.04
CA TYR A 165 10.25 9.23 -2.66
C TYR A 165 10.88 8.01 -1.96
N PRO A 166 12.07 8.12 -1.34
CA PRO A 166 12.73 6.97 -0.73
C PRO A 166 11.93 6.43 0.47
N ILE A 167 11.63 5.12 0.43
CA ILE A 167 11.09 4.35 1.58
C ILE A 167 12.27 3.74 2.34
N PHE A 168 13.04 2.89 1.66
CA PHE A 168 14.23 2.23 2.21
C PHE A 168 15.42 2.42 1.27
N VAL A 169 16.57 2.79 1.83
CA VAL A 169 17.83 2.90 1.10
C VAL A 169 18.82 1.91 1.70
N ASN A 170 19.57 1.19 0.86
CA ASN A 170 20.50 0.12 1.27
C ASN A 170 19.84 -1.09 1.96
N LEU A 171 18.60 -1.43 1.58
CA LEU A 171 17.96 -2.66 2.05
C LEU A 171 18.72 -3.89 1.51
N THR A 172 19.18 -4.77 2.39
CA THR A 172 19.87 -6.00 2.00
C THR A 172 18.86 -7.10 1.71
N VAL A 173 18.91 -7.62 0.48
CA VAL A 173 18.04 -8.69 -0.02
C VAL A 173 18.52 -10.05 0.48
N GLY A 174 17.60 -10.84 1.02
CA GLY A 174 17.88 -12.20 1.45
C GLY A 174 18.21 -13.17 0.32
N ASN A 175 18.67 -14.36 0.69
CA ASN A 175 18.79 -15.45 -0.28
C ASN A 175 17.44 -15.82 -0.87
N ASP A 176 16.35 -15.79 -0.10
CA ASP A 176 15.03 -16.18 -0.59
C ASP A 176 14.20 -15.03 -1.17
N GLY A 177 14.68 -13.79 -1.02
CA GLY A 177 14.03 -12.57 -1.51
C GLY A 177 13.79 -11.54 -0.40
N VAL A 178 12.73 -10.74 -0.55
CA VAL A 178 12.30 -9.73 0.43
C VAL A 178 10.80 -9.86 0.70
N ALA A 179 10.38 -9.41 1.88
CA ALA A 179 8.98 -9.32 2.23
C ALA A 179 8.65 -7.91 2.69
N PHE A 180 7.55 -7.39 2.19
CA PHE A 180 7.00 -6.11 2.59
C PHE A 180 5.59 -6.28 3.15
N ARG A 181 5.22 -5.34 4.00
CA ARG A 181 3.83 -5.13 4.38
C ARG A 181 3.54 -3.64 4.23
N CYS A 182 2.36 -3.32 3.73
CA CYS A 182 1.94 -1.94 3.60
C CYS A 182 0.51 -1.81 4.10
N SER A 183 0.26 -0.71 4.82
CA SER A 183 -1.09 -0.29 5.13
C SER A 183 -1.29 1.20 4.91
N THR A 184 -2.55 1.58 4.69
CA THR A 184 -2.97 2.97 4.66
C THR A 184 -4.07 3.19 5.69
N VAL A 185 -3.98 4.29 6.43
CA VAL A 185 -4.98 4.67 7.44
C VAL A 185 -5.57 6.01 7.02
N ASN A 186 -6.90 6.06 6.90
CA ASN A 186 -7.64 7.31 6.76
C ASN A 186 -7.69 7.97 8.15
N VAL A 187 -7.02 9.12 8.29
CA VAL A 187 -6.92 9.88 9.54
C VAL A 187 -7.92 11.03 9.47
N GLN A 188 -8.92 11.02 10.35
CA GLN A 188 -10.06 11.96 10.30
C GLN A 188 -10.22 12.78 11.59
N SER A 189 -9.18 12.86 12.42
CA SER A 189 -9.17 13.68 13.64
C SER A 189 -7.94 14.58 13.69
N ASP A 190 -8.14 15.88 13.97
CA ASP A 190 -7.06 16.85 14.15
C ASP A 190 -5.97 16.39 15.12
N LEU A 191 -6.35 15.66 16.18
CA LEU A 191 -5.40 15.15 17.16
C LEU A 191 -4.56 14.01 16.56
N ASP A 192 -5.17 13.17 15.75
CA ASP A 192 -4.48 12.06 15.09
C ASP A 192 -3.58 12.58 13.97
N GLU A 193 -4.00 13.65 13.27
CA GLU A 193 -3.13 14.36 12.32
C GLU A 193 -1.89 14.95 13.02
N ARG A 194 -2.05 15.53 14.22
CA ARG A 194 -0.92 16.02 15.02
C ARG A 194 -0.01 14.89 15.53
N LEU A 195 -0.54 13.70 15.79
CA LEU A 195 0.27 12.54 16.14
C LEU A 195 1.00 12.02 14.91
N ALA A 196 0.33 11.96 13.77
CA ALA A 196 0.90 11.50 12.52
C ALA A 196 1.99 12.45 11.99
N SER A 197 1.90 13.75 12.29
CA SER A 197 2.93 14.73 11.91
C SER A 197 4.29 14.52 12.62
N VAL A 198 4.37 13.69 13.66
CA VAL A 198 5.65 13.26 14.24
C VAL A 198 6.54 12.59 13.17
N PHE A 199 5.93 11.89 12.20
CA PHE A 199 6.63 11.25 11.09
C PHE A 199 7.17 12.25 10.05
N ASP A 200 6.66 13.49 10.06
CA ASP A 200 7.17 14.56 9.20
C ASP A 200 8.39 15.27 9.79
N SER A 201 8.79 14.94 11.02
CA SER A 201 9.96 15.53 11.65
C SER A 201 11.26 15.12 10.94
N ASP A 202 12.20 16.06 10.82
CA ASP A 202 13.51 15.82 10.19
C ASP A 202 14.26 14.67 10.87
N VAL A 203 14.09 14.50 12.18
CA VAL A 203 14.71 13.42 12.96
C VAL A 203 14.18 12.04 12.51
N PHE A 204 12.87 11.90 12.33
CA PHE A 204 12.27 10.64 11.88
C PHE A 204 12.64 10.35 10.41
N ARG A 205 12.61 11.38 9.55
CA ARG A 205 12.99 11.27 8.14
C ARG A 205 14.47 10.91 7.94
N GLN A 206 15.37 11.44 8.77
CA GLN A 206 16.81 11.16 8.72
C GLN A 206 17.18 9.77 9.28
N GLY A 207 16.41 9.24 10.23
CA GLY A 207 16.63 7.93 10.86
C GLY A 207 16.48 6.72 9.92
N LEU A 208 16.00 6.92 8.68
CA LEU A 208 15.69 5.86 7.71
C LEU A 208 16.84 5.47 6.77
N THR A 209 18.04 6.03 6.97
CA THR A 209 19.22 5.62 6.19
C THR A 209 19.86 4.38 6.81
N LEU A 210 19.62 3.22 6.20
CA LEU A 210 20.22 1.97 6.65
C LEU A 210 21.73 2.00 6.38
N THR A 211 22.53 1.89 7.44
CA THR A 211 23.97 1.68 7.28
C THR A 211 24.28 0.22 6.98
N THR A 212 25.54 -0.07 6.67
CA THR A 212 25.99 -1.41 6.29
C THR A 212 25.93 -2.47 7.39
N ASN A 213 25.71 -2.05 8.64
CA ASN A 213 25.66 -2.91 9.82
C ASN A 213 24.26 -2.81 10.44
N ALA A 214 23.79 -3.90 11.05
CA ALA A 214 22.58 -3.88 11.89
C ALA A 214 22.71 -2.77 12.94
N GLN A 215 21.66 -1.96 13.11
CA GLN A 215 21.67 -0.80 13.98
C GLN A 215 20.74 -1.03 15.17
N PRO A 216 21.28 -1.36 16.37
CA PRO A 216 20.48 -1.41 17.60
C PRO A 216 19.69 -0.12 17.87
N ALA A 217 20.13 1.00 17.29
CA ALA A 217 19.48 2.30 17.36
C ALA A 217 18.13 2.37 16.61
N LEU A 218 17.85 1.51 15.62
CA LEU A 218 16.59 1.55 14.86
C LEU A 218 15.41 1.00 15.65
N ARG A 219 15.64 0.03 16.52
CA ARG A 219 14.58 -0.64 17.28
C ARG A 219 13.72 0.33 18.10
N PRO A 220 14.26 1.28 18.90
CA PRO A 220 13.45 2.29 19.57
C PRO A 220 12.60 3.14 18.63
N PHE A 221 13.07 3.45 17.41
CA PHE A 221 12.28 4.20 16.43
C PHE A 221 11.13 3.36 15.87
N VAL A 222 11.37 2.09 15.59
CA VAL A 222 10.33 1.14 15.15
C VAL A 222 9.28 0.93 16.25
N GLU A 223 9.70 0.74 17.50
CA GLU A 223 8.79 0.61 18.64
C GLU A 223 7.96 1.88 18.86
N MET A 224 8.57 3.07 18.73
CA MET A 224 7.86 4.35 18.79
C MET A 224 6.86 4.51 17.65
N ALA A 225 7.28 4.22 16.41
CA ALA A 225 6.42 4.30 15.23
C ALA A 225 5.19 3.40 15.38
N ASN A 226 5.41 2.15 15.79
CA ASN A 226 4.34 1.21 16.13
C ASN A 226 3.41 1.76 17.22
N GLY A 227 3.95 2.38 18.28
CA GLY A 227 3.15 3.00 19.34
C GLY A 227 2.28 4.15 18.85
N VAL A 228 2.79 5.00 17.96
CA VAL A 228 2.04 6.10 17.34
C VAL A 228 0.93 5.55 16.44
N VAL A 229 1.26 4.61 15.54
CA VAL A 229 0.29 3.93 14.67
C VAL A 229 -0.81 3.27 15.51
N LYS A 230 -0.44 2.55 16.58
CA LYS A 230 -1.39 1.95 17.53
C LYS A 230 -2.32 2.99 18.13
N ASN A 231 -1.78 4.12 18.58
CA ASN A 231 -2.60 5.17 19.21
C ASN A 231 -3.59 5.79 18.23
N ILE A 232 -3.20 5.97 16.97
CA ILE A 232 -4.07 6.46 15.91
C ILE A 232 -5.17 5.44 15.63
N LEU A 233 -4.83 4.16 15.44
CA LEU A 233 -5.79 3.09 15.12
C LEU A 233 -6.75 2.74 16.27
N ALA A 234 -6.35 2.96 17.52
CA ALA A 234 -7.20 2.74 18.68
C ALA A 234 -8.35 3.74 18.81
N ARG A 235 -8.37 4.78 17.97
CA ARG A 235 -9.37 5.85 18.03
C ARG A 235 -10.43 5.66 16.96
N ASN A 236 -11.66 6.03 17.29
CA ASN A 236 -12.83 5.67 16.49
C ASN A 236 -12.84 6.29 15.09
N LYS A 237 -12.18 7.44 14.89
CA LYS A 237 -12.22 8.21 13.64
C LYS A 237 -11.12 7.84 12.65
N SER A 238 -10.09 7.11 13.07
CA SER A 238 -8.98 6.74 12.20
C SER A 238 -9.04 5.25 11.87
N ARG A 239 -9.11 4.89 10.60
CA ARG A 239 -9.33 3.49 10.17
C ARG A 239 -8.42 3.08 9.03
N ARG A 240 -7.94 1.83 9.10
CA ARG A 240 -7.15 1.23 8.04
C ARG A 240 -8.04 0.96 6.84
N VAL A 241 -7.61 1.39 5.66
CA VAL A 241 -8.32 1.22 4.39
C VAL A 241 -7.67 0.13 3.53
N GLN A 242 -6.34 0.14 3.42
CA GLN A 242 -5.58 -0.93 2.74
C GLN A 242 -4.67 -1.62 3.75
N ASP A 243 -4.53 -2.94 3.60
CA ASP A 243 -3.52 -3.78 4.27
C ASP A 243 -3.15 -4.90 3.32
N PHE A 244 -1.88 -5.00 2.96
CA PHE A 244 -1.39 -6.11 2.17
C PHE A 244 0.01 -6.52 2.58
N SER A 245 0.27 -7.82 2.48
CA SER A 245 1.60 -8.39 2.60
C SER A 245 2.06 -8.87 1.22
N LEU A 246 3.31 -8.62 0.88
CA LEU A 246 3.90 -8.96 -0.40
C LEU A 246 5.27 -9.60 -0.19
N GLY A 247 5.35 -10.90 -0.45
CA GLY A 247 6.62 -11.61 -0.60
C GLY A 247 7.08 -11.53 -2.05
N LEU A 248 8.33 -11.11 -2.26
CA LEU A 248 8.99 -11.12 -3.56
C LEU A 248 10.13 -12.13 -3.50
N ASP A 249 9.94 -13.27 -4.18
CA ASP A 249 10.89 -14.39 -4.12
C ASP A 249 11.63 -14.62 -5.44
N PHE A 250 12.65 -15.49 -5.37
CA PHE A 250 13.37 -15.98 -6.54
C PHE A 250 12.94 -17.38 -6.96
N ALA A 251 11.95 -17.97 -6.29
CA ALA A 251 11.56 -19.35 -6.50
C ALA A 251 10.71 -19.50 -7.77
N PRO A 252 10.82 -20.61 -8.52
CA PRO A 252 9.95 -20.89 -9.66
C PRO A 252 8.56 -21.34 -9.17
N SER A 253 7.78 -20.40 -8.65
CA SER A 253 6.40 -20.59 -8.21
C SER A 253 5.44 -19.82 -9.11
N ALA A 254 4.31 -20.44 -9.47
CA ALA A 254 3.28 -19.82 -10.31
C ALA A 254 2.42 -18.79 -9.54
N THR A 255 2.42 -18.81 -8.21
CA THR A 255 1.52 -18.00 -7.38
C THR A 255 2.22 -16.86 -6.66
N ALA A 256 3.50 -17.04 -6.32
CA ALA A 256 4.27 -16.02 -5.62
C ALA A 256 4.81 -14.95 -6.58
N ALA A 257 4.72 -13.69 -6.18
CA ALA A 257 5.33 -12.58 -6.90
C ALA A 257 6.87 -12.72 -6.92
N LYS A 258 7.49 -12.29 -8.01
CA LYS A 258 8.94 -12.43 -8.20
C LYS A 258 9.68 -11.18 -7.80
N LEU A 259 10.92 -11.35 -7.35
CA LEU A 259 11.81 -10.22 -7.08
C LEU A 259 12.63 -9.86 -8.33
N ARG A 260 12.49 -8.62 -8.77
CA ARG A 260 13.21 -8.01 -9.89
C ARG A 260 13.21 -6.48 -9.77
N GLU A 261 14.23 -5.84 -10.35
CA GLU A 261 14.29 -4.37 -10.53
C GLU A 261 13.19 -3.88 -11.46
N GLY A 262 12.49 -2.80 -11.08
CA GLY A 262 11.31 -2.27 -11.77
C GLY A 262 10.28 -1.71 -10.80
N SER A 263 9.08 -1.40 -11.28
CA SER A 263 7.97 -0.95 -10.42
C SER A 263 6.95 -2.04 -10.17
N TYR A 264 6.43 -2.10 -8.95
CA TYR A 264 5.32 -2.95 -8.55
C TYR A 264 4.08 -2.09 -8.36
N VAL A 265 2.97 -2.54 -8.94
CA VAL A 265 1.67 -1.87 -8.87
C VAL A 265 0.76 -2.73 -7.98
N VAL A 266 0.24 -2.15 -6.92
CA VAL A 266 -0.68 -2.83 -6.00
C VAL A 266 -2.05 -2.16 -6.09
N VAL A 267 -3.07 -2.91 -6.48
CA VAL A 267 -4.43 -2.37 -6.70
C VAL A 267 -5.40 -3.01 -5.72
N GLN A 268 -6.10 -2.19 -4.95
CA GLN A 268 -7.18 -2.61 -4.06
C GLN A 268 -8.47 -2.80 -4.87
N ALA A 269 -8.79 -4.05 -5.21
CA ALA A 269 -9.94 -4.38 -6.04
C ALA A 269 -10.48 -5.79 -5.71
N PRO A 270 -11.76 -6.07 -6.01
CA PRO A 270 -12.32 -7.42 -5.88
C PRO A 270 -11.53 -8.43 -6.70
N GLU A 271 -11.51 -9.68 -6.25
CA GLU A 271 -10.73 -10.75 -6.86
C GLU A 271 -11.14 -11.02 -8.32
N ASP A 272 -12.44 -10.97 -8.60
CA ASP A 272 -13.04 -11.29 -9.90
C ASP A 272 -13.18 -10.10 -10.86
N ARG A 273 -12.83 -8.88 -10.42
CA ARG A 273 -13.09 -7.63 -11.18
C ARG A 273 -11.83 -6.91 -11.67
N TRP A 274 -10.66 -7.51 -11.54
CA TRP A 274 -9.41 -6.93 -12.00
C TRP A 274 -8.72 -7.83 -13.04
N SER A 275 -8.24 -7.22 -14.12
CA SER A 275 -7.45 -7.91 -15.15
C SER A 275 -6.34 -7.01 -15.66
N TRP A 276 -5.08 -7.43 -15.49
CA TRP A 276 -3.91 -6.67 -15.94
C TRP A 276 -3.87 -6.41 -17.44
N SER A 277 -4.51 -7.26 -18.26
CA SER A 277 -4.58 -7.04 -19.72
C SER A 277 -5.30 -5.76 -20.13
N GLN A 278 -6.16 -5.22 -19.27
CA GLN A 278 -6.94 -4.00 -19.54
C GLN A 278 -6.19 -2.72 -19.16
N TRP A 279 -5.05 -2.82 -18.48
CA TRP A 279 -4.35 -1.70 -17.88
C TRP A 279 -2.89 -1.63 -18.32
N SER A 280 -2.42 -0.40 -18.50
CA SER A 280 -1.06 -0.05 -18.83
C SER A 280 -0.61 1.10 -17.93
N TYR A 281 0.69 1.33 -17.85
CA TYR A 281 1.23 2.50 -17.19
C TYR A 281 1.55 3.56 -18.23
N ASP A 282 0.86 4.70 -18.16
CA ASP A 282 1.14 5.86 -19.00
C ASP A 282 2.29 6.66 -18.38
N GLN A 283 3.42 6.71 -19.07
CA GLN A 283 4.61 7.41 -18.62
C GLN A 283 4.45 8.92 -18.62
N GLN A 284 3.65 9.49 -19.53
CA GLN A 284 3.46 10.94 -19.63
C GLN A 284 2.67 11.47 -18.45
N SER A 285 1.58 10.79 -18.09
CA SER A 285 0.72 11.17 -16.97
C SER A 285 1.08 10.49 -15.64
N ALA A 286 2.11 9.64 -15.65
CA ALA A 286 2.63 8.89 -14.50
C ALA A 286 1.51 8.21 -13.70
N ARG A 287 0.65 7.45 -14.40
CA ARG A 287 -0.53 6.79 -13.81
C ARG A 287 -0.84 5.48 -14.52
N VAL A 288 -1.56 4.61 -13.82
CA VAL A 288 -2.24 3.47 -14.45
C VAL A 288 -3.38 4.01 -15.31
N ALA A 289 -3.41 3.63 -16.57
CA ALA A 289 -4.42 4.00 -17.55
C ALA A 289 -4.92 2.78 -18.32
N ARG A 290 -6.09 2.87 -18.94
CA ARG A 290 -6.59 1.80 -19.83
C ARG A 290 -5.61 1.53 -20.95
N SER A 291 -5.32 0.26 -21.24
CA SER A 291 -4.44 -0.13 -22.35
C SER A 291 -4.99 0.34 -23.70
N GLU A 292 -6.29 0.17 -23.89
CA GLU A 292 -7.04 0.61 -25.06
C GLU A 292 -8.17 1.54 -24.62
N THR A 293 -8.22 2.75 -25.16
CA THR A 293 -9.23 3.75 -24.81
C THR A 293 -10.26 3.86 -25.93
N LYS A 294 -11.53 3.57 -25.66
CA LYS A 294 -12.65 3.88 -26.57
C LYS A 294 -13.29 5.22 -26.20
N PRO A 295 -13.92 5.94 -27.14
CA PRO A 295 -14.67 7.15 -26.81
C PRO A 295 -15.70 6.88 -25.71
N GLY A 296 -15.59 7.61 -24.59
CA GLY A 296 -16.46 7.46 -23.41
C GLY A 296 -15.92 6.54 -22.31
N ASP A 297 -14.79 5.87 -22.52
CA ASP A 297 -14.14 5.09 -21.45
C ASP A 297 -13.51 6.01 -20.39
N VAL A 298 -13.65 5.64 -19.12
CA VAL A 298 -12.87 6.23 -18.03
C VAL A 298 -11.44 5.70 -18.14
N ASP A 299 -10.50 6.60 -18.42
CA ASP A 299 -9.10 6.23 -18.71
C ASP A 299 -8.35 5.75 -17.46
N THR A 300 -8.81 6.09 -16.25
CA THR A 300 -8.13 5.76 -14.97
C THR A 300 -8.90 4.69 -14.19
N PRO A 301 -8.21 3.77 -13.48
CA PRO A 301 -8.87 2.83 -12.58
C PRO A 301 -9.77 3.52 -11.56
N ILE A 302 -10.95 2.93 -11.36
CA ILE A 302 -11.88 3.27 -10.28
C ILE A 302 -11.47 2.67 -8.93
N TYR A 303 -10.20 2.33 -8.74
CA TYR A 303 -9.67 1.66 -7.56
C TYR A 303 -8.50 2.44 -6.97
N ASN A 304 -8.28 2.25 -5.66
CA ASN A 304 -7.07 2.74 -5.00
C ASN A 304 -5.88 1.90 -5.47
N TYR A 305 -4.73 2.54 -5.65
CA TYR A 305 -3.52 1.81 -5.97
C TYR A 305 -2.26 2.51 -5.46
N ILE A 306 -1.23 1.70 -5.25
CA ILE A 306 0.11 2.12 -4.84
C ILE A 306 1.10 1.64 -5.89
N ILE A 307 2.08 2.48 -6.22
CA ILE A 307 3.23 2.10 -7.05
C ILE A 307 4.49 2.34 -6.24
N PHE A 308 5.32 1.31 -6.11
CA PHE A 308 6.65 1.43 -5.52
C PHE A 308 7.67 0.79 -6.46
N SER A 309 8.89 1.33 -6.48
CA SER A 309 9.98 0.79 -7.29
C SER A 309 11.05 0.12 -6.45
N ILE A 310 11.68 -0.89 -7.06
CA ILE A 310 12.90 -1.53 -6.58
C ILE A 310 13.99 -1.26 -7.62
N ALA A 311 15.12 -0.73 -7.15
CA ALA A 311 16.32 -0.56 -7.95
C ALA A 311 17.55 -1.03 -7.18
N ARG A 312 18.53 -1.61 -7.87
CA ARG A 312 19.81 -1.94 -7.25
C ARG A 312 20.55 -0.68 -6.82
N MET A 313 21.19 -0.73 -5.66
CA MET A 313 22.15 0.28 -5.24
C MET A 313 23.48 0.00 -5.96
N SER A 314 23.93 0.96 -6.75
CA SER A 314 25.26 0.97 -7.40
C SER A 314 26.36 1.27 -6.40
#